data_AF-M2PAD9-F1
#
_entry.id   AF-M2PAD9-F1
#
_cell.length_a   1.000
_cell.length_b   1.000
_cell.length_c   1.000
_cell.angle_alpha   90.00
_cell.angle_beta   90.00
_cell.angle_gamma   90.00
#
_symmetry.space_group_name_H-M   'P 1'
#
loop_
_entity.id
_entity.type
_entity.pdbx_description
1 polymer ?
#
loop_
_entity_poly.entity_id
_entity_poly.type
_entity_poly.pdbx_seq_one_letter_code
_entity_poly.pdbx_strand_id
1 'polypeptide(L)'
;MRDIRVIVATHKKYRMPGDSMYIPVHVGAEGKKSIGYQRDDQGENISSLNSAFCELTGLYWAWKNLDAEYIGLAHYRRHFKGWKKSKDLFEEVLTLEEANSILDHSDTDIILTKKRKYYIETIYDHYAHTMYVEPLDEAGRIIAEKYPEYKPYFDKHMKERSQHAFNMFIMRKDKLDAYCSWLFDILFELDKKFEQADYSAFHKRYPGRISERLLDVWLMKNNEHYVEVPFLYMEKINKIKKITGFLKAKLFHKKYGESF
;
A
#
# COMPACT_ATOMS: atom_id res chain seq x y z
N MET A 1 -4.60 -11.35 24.09
CA MET A 1 -4.07 -11.06 22.74
C MET A 1 -5.06 -10.14 22.06
N ARG A 2 -4.58 -9.06 21.45
CA ARG A 2 -5.39 -8.09 20.70
C ARG A 2 -6.05 -8.76 19.50
N ASP A 3 -7.20 -8.24 19.07
CA ASP A 3 -7.84 -8.67 17.83
C ASP A 3 -7.18 -7.97 16.63
N ILE A 4 -6.29 -8.69 15.95
CA ILE A 4 -5.51 -8.19 14.81
C ILE A 4 -5.98 -8.92 13.54
N ARG A 5 -6.47 -8.16 12.57
CA ARG A 5 -6.95 -8.65 11.27
C ARG A 5 -6.16 -8.03 10.12
N VAL A 6 -5.29 -8.78 9.48
CA VAL A 6 -4.50 -8.31 8.33
C VAL A 6 -5.04 -8.94 7.06
N ILE A 7 -5.63 -8.13 6.19
CA ILE A 7 -6.06 -8.63 4.89
C ILE A 7 -4.86 -8.89 3.97
N VAL A 8 -4.89 -10.01 3.25
CA VAL A 8 -3.91 -10.34 2.22
C VAL A 8 -4.58 -10.16 0.86
N ALA A 9 -4.34 -9.00 0.23
CA ALA A 9 -4.92 -8.67 -1.07
C ALA A 9 -4.36 -9.57 -2.17
N THR A 10 -5.26 -10.25 -2.90
CA THR A 10 -4.92 -11.14 -4.02
C THR A 10 -5.97 -11.11 -5.14
N HIS A 11 -5.56 -11.33 -6.38
CA HIS A 11 -6.45 -11.51 -7.53
C HIS A 11 -6.40 -12.94 -8.10
N LYS A 12 -5.68 -13.85 -7.44
CA LYS A 12 -5.54 -15.25 -7.85
C LYS A 12 -5.33 -16.17 -6.66
N LYS A 13 -5.59 -17.45 -6.84
CA LYS A 13 -5.28 -18.47 -5.83
C LYS A 13 -3.77 -18.49 -5.57
N TYR A 14 -3.38 -18.47 -4.29
CA TYR A 14 -1.99 -18.41 -3.87
C TYR A 14 -1.80 -19.10 -2.53
N ARG A 15 -0.56 -19.47 -2.20
CA ARG A 15 -0.25 -19.94 -0.84
C ARG A 15 -0.37 -18.75 0.13
N MET A 16 -1.06 -18.94 1.24
CA MET A 16 -1.30 -17.88 2.22
C MET A 16 -0.55 -18.17 3.54
N PRO A 17 -0.26 -17.15 4.35
CA PRO A 17 0.22 -17.36 5.72
C PRO A 17 -0.72 -18.27 6.51
N GLY A 18 -0.16 -19.09 7.39
CA GLY A 18 -0.94 -20.03 8.21
C GLY A 18 -1.52 -19.43 9.49
N ASP A 19 -1.03 -18.25 9.91
CA ASP A 19 -1.49 -17.57 11.11
C ASP A 19 -2.91 -16.99 10.92
N SER A 20 -3.77 -17.16 11.92
CA SER A 20 -5.17 -16.74 11.92
C SER A 20 -5.40 -15.24 11.79
N MET A 21 -4.40 -14.40 12.07
CA MET A 21 -4.53 -12.95 11.87
C MET A 21 -4.68 -12.58 10.39
N TYR A 22 -4.24 -13.44 9.46
CA TYR A 22 -4.27 -13.16 8.02
C TYR A 22 -5.55 -13.62 7.36
N ILE A 23 -6.23 -12.69 6.68
CA ILE A 23 -7.45 -12.96 5.93
C ILE A 23 -7.19 -12.80 4.43
N PRO A 24 -7.14 -13.88 3.64
CA PRO A 24 -7.05 -13.76 2.18
C PRO A 24 -8.27 -13.05 1.62
N VAL A 25 -8.05 -11.96 0.88
CA VAL A 25 -9.11 -11.18 0.22
C VAL A 25 -8.91 -11.18 -1.30
N HIS A 26 -9.90 -11.70 -2.02
CA HIS A 26 -10.03 -11.59 -3.47
C HIS A 26 -10.41 -10.16 -3.83
N VAL A 27 -9.43 -9.38 -4.30
CA VAL A 27 -9.62 -7.98 -4.70
C VAL A 27 -10.08 -7.85 -6.14
N GLY A 28 -10.92 -6.85 -6.42
CA GLY A 28 -11.59 -6.69 -7.69
C GLY A 28 -12.47 -7.89 -8.02
N ALA A 29 -13.11 -8.48 -7.02
CA ALA A 29 -13.93 -9.67 -7.20
C ALA A 29 -15.20 -9.41 -8.00
N GLU A 30 -15.68 -8.16 -8.07
CA GLU A 30 -16.91 -7.80 -8.78
C GLU A 30 -16.93 -8.35 -10.22
N GLY A 31 -17.99 -9.07 -10.58
CA GLY A 31 -18.14 -9.73 -11.88
C GLY A 31 -17.20 -10.93 -12.13
N LYS A 32 -16.33 -11.31 -11.18
CA LYS A 32 -15.40 -12.44 -11.32
C LYS A 32 -15.86 -13.67 -10.53
N LYS A 33 -15.46 -14.86 -11.03
CA LYS A 33 -15.64 -16.13 -10.31
C LYS A 33 -14.88 -16.11 -8.99
N SER A 34 -15.48 -16.68 -7.95
CA SER A 34 -14.81 -16.82 -6.64
C SER A 34 -13.59 -17.73 -6.75
N ILE A 35 -12.52 -17.35 -6.05
CA ILE A 35 -11.31 -18.18 -5.88
C ILE A 35 -11.28 -18.89 -4.51
N GLY A 36 -12.37 -18.80 -3.74
CA GLY A 36 -12.50 -19.43 -2.42
C GLY A 36 -11.95 -18.60 -1.25
N TYR A 37 -11.76 -17.30 -1.46
CA TYR A 37 -11.34 -16.35 -0.43
C TYR A 37 -12.46 -15.34 -0.13
N GLN A 38 -12.32 -14.59 0.95
CA GLN A 38 -13.18 -13.44 1.24
C GLN A 38 -13.18 -12.51 0.03
N ARG A 39 -14.34 -12.03 -0.41
CA ARG A 39 -14.42 -11.14 -1.58
C ARG A 39 -14.54 -9.70 -1.13
N ASP A 40 -13.88 -8.79 -1.85
CA ASP A 40 -13.96 -7.36 -1.59
C ASP A 40 -15.22 -6.71 -2.17
N ASP A 41 -16.08 -7.43 -2.88
CA ASP A 41 -17.35 -6.96 -3.46
C ASP A 41 -18.58 -7.27 -2.58
N GLN A 42 -18.35 -7.57 -1.29
CA GLN A 42 -19.39 -7.84 -0.30
C GLN A 42 -19.50 -6.67 0.68
N GLY A 43 -20.72 -6.29 1.09
CA GLY A 43 -20.92 -5.15 1.98
C GLY A 43 -20.58 -3.81 1.30
N GLU A 44 -20.16 -2.81 2.08
CA GLU A 44 -19.73 -1.52 1.53
C GLU A 44 -18.36 -1.66 0.86
N ASN A 45 -18.26 -1.32 -0.43
CA ASN A 45 -17.06 -1.61 -1.20
C ASN A 45 -16.86 -0.71 -2.44
N ILE A 46 -15.68 -0.84 -3.04
CA ILE A 46 -15.27 -0.21 -4.30
C ILE A 46 -14.60 -1.22 -5.25
N SER A 47 -15.06 -2.48 -5.25
CA SER A 47 -14.40 -3.59 -5.95
C SER A 47 -14.24 -3.33 -7.46
N SER A 48 -15.25 -2.74 -8.12
CA SER A 48 -15.20 -2.28 -9.52
C SER A 48 -13.99 -1.37 -9.84
N LEU A 49 -13.50 -0.59 -8.86
CA LEU A 49 -12.37 0.32 -9.05
C LEU A 49 -11.01 -0.37 -8.99
N ASN A 50 -10.94 -1.69 -8.80
CA ASN A 50 -9.68 -2.44 -8.60
C ASN A 50 -8.67 -2.26 -9.74
N SER A 51 -9.13 -2.04 -10.97
CA SER A 51 -8.23 -1.79 -12.10
C SER A 51 -7.34 -0.56 -11.92
N ALA A 52 -7.79 0.44 -11.16
CA ALA A 52 -7.06 1.65 -10.80
C ALA A 52 -6.55 1.62 -9.34
N PHE A 53 -7.43 1.28 -8.39
CA PHE A 53 -7.16 1.31 -6.95
C PHE A 53 -6.34 0.12 -6.45
N CYS A 54 -6.23 -0.96 -7.25
CA CYS A 54 -5.43 -2.13 -6.91
C CYS A 54 -5.80 -2.69 -5.52
N GLU A 55 -4.79 -3.00 -4.69
CA GLU A 55 -4.97 -3.51 -3.33
C GLU A 55 -5.80 -2.59 -2.40
N LEU A 56 -5.96 -1.30 -2.73
CA LEU A 56 -6.78 -0.38 -1.94
C LEU A 56 -8.26 -0.74 -1.94
N THR A 57 -8.75 -1.48 -2.94
CA THR A 57 -10.13 -2.00 -2.93
C THR A 57 -10.35 -2.98 -1.77
N GLY A 58 -9.38 -3.86 -1.51
CA GLY A 58 -9.36 -4.69 -0.32
C GLY A 58 -9.25 -3.86 0.96
N LEU A 59 -8.40 -2.83 0.98
CA LEU A 59 -8.28 -1.94 2.14
C LEU A 59 -9.58 -1.22 2.47
N TYR A 60 -10.26 -0.68 1.46
CA TYR A 60 -11.55 -0.03 1.63
C TYR A 60 -12.58 -1.00 2.20
N TRP A 61 -12.65 -2.21 1.63
CA TRP A 61 -13.51 -3.26 2.16
C TRP A 61 -13.19 -3.58 3.63
N ALA A 62 -11.91 -3.75 3.97
CA ALA A 62 -11.50 -4.01 5.34
C ALA A 62 -11.91 -2.87 6.29
N TRP A 63 -11.67 -1.62 5.88
CA TRP A 63 -12.01 -0.43 6.63
C TRP A 63 -13.51 -0.35 6.98
N LYS A 64 -14.37 -0.72 6.03
CA LYS A 64 -15.82 -0.60 6.16
C LYS A 64 -16.51 -1.79 6.81
N ASN A 65 -15.93 -2.99 6.68
CA ASN A 65 -16.65 -4.23 7.01
C ASN A 65 -16.00 -5.05 8.12
N LEU A 66 -14.73 -4.80 8.48
CA LEU A 66 -14.09 -5.51 9.60
C LEU A 66 -14.26 -4.74 10.90
N ASP A 67 -14.74 -5.46 11.91
CA ASP A 67 -14.73 -5.04 13.31
C ASP A 67 -13.58 -5.76 14.02
N ALA A 68 -12.50 -5.02 14.25
CA ALA A 68 -11.29 -5.51 14.92
C ALA A 68 -10.52 -4.34 15.54
N GLU A 69 -9.73 -4.62 16.58
CA GLU A 69 -8.93 -3.62 17.28
C GLU A 69 -7.81 -3.07 16.38
N TYR A 70 -7.15 -3.95 15.61
CA TYR A 70 -6.15 -3.59 14.61
C TYR A 70 -6.50 -4.19 13.26
N ILE A 71 -6.37 -3.39 12.21
CA ILE A 71 -6.58 -3.80 10.83
C ILE A 71 -5.32 -3.49 10.02
N GLY A 72 -4.94 -4.41 9.14
CA GLY A 72 -3.77 -4.26 8.30
C GLY A 72 -3.97 -4.65 6.85
N LEU A 73 -3.02 -4.23 6.02
CA LEU A 73 -2.92 -4.59 4.61
C LEU A 73 -1.58 -5.27 4.33
N ALA A 74 -1.64 -6.47 3.77
CA ALA A 74 -0.53 -7.19 3.18
C ALA A 74 -0.88 -7.61 1.74
N HIS A 75 0.13 -8.02 0.97
CA HIS A 75 -0.05 -8.44 -0.41
C HIS A 75 0.24 -9.92 -0.51
N TYR A 76 -0.42 -10.62 -1.41
CA TYR A 76 -0.22 -12.07 -1.53
C TYR A 76 1.24 -12.51 -1.79
N ARG A 77 2.07 -11.65 -2.40
CA ARG A 77 3.51 -11.91 -2.64
C ARG A 77 4.47 -11.17 -1.71
N ARG A 78 3.97 -10.36 -0.79
CA ARG A 78 4.78 -9.57 0.15
C ARG A 78 4.13 -9.54 1.52
N HIS A 79 4.86 -10.03 2.52
CA HIS A 79 4.37 -10.18 3.89
C HIS A 79 5.34 -9.55 4.87
N PHE A 80 4.85 -9.14 6.03
CA PHE A 80 5.71 -8.74 7.14
C PHE A 80 6.56 -9.92 7.57
N LYS A 81 7.84 -9.68 7.86
CA LYS A 81 8.78 -10.71 8.31
C LYS A 81 8.76 -10.77 9.84
N GLY A 82 8.48 -11.97 10.35
CA GLY A 82 8.60 -12.33 11.76
C GLY A 82 10.04 -12.57 12.20
N TRP A 83 10.20 -13.15 13.38
CA TRP A 83 11.52 -13.42 13.98
C TRP A 83 12.08 -14.78 13.59
N LYS A 84 11.21 -15.74 13.25
CA LYS A 84 11.62 -17.07 12.82
C LYS A 84 12.48 -17.01 11.53
N LYS A 85 13.50 -17.86 11.49
CA LYS A 85 14.29 -18.16 10.28
C LYS A 85 13.99 -19.58 9.81
N SER A 86 13.64 -19.73 8.55
CA SER A 86 13.28 -21.03 7.96
C SER A 86 13.69 -21.13 6.49
N LYS A 87 13.77 -22.35 5.98
CA LYS A 87 13.92 -22.57 4.52
C LYS A 87 12.65 -22.21 3.76
N ASP A 88 11.51 -22.27 4.44
CA ASP A 88 10.22 -21.88 3.90
C ASP A 88 9.86 -20.45 4.33
N LEU A 89 9.80 -19.52 3.37
CA LEU A 89 9.50 -18.12 3.64
C LEU A 89 8.13 -17.92 4.29
N PHE A 90 7.16 -18.82 4.09
CA PHE A 90 5.86 -18.69 4.74
C PHE A 90 5.92 -18.94 6.24
N GLU A 91 6.93 -19.66 6.72
CA GLU A 91 7.16 -19.84 8.16
C GLU A 91 7.90 -18.65 8.79
N GLU A 92 8.41 -17.72 7.97
CA GLU A 92 9.05 -16.48 8.42
C GLU A 92 8.08 -15.29 8.42
N VAL A 93 6.81 -15.50 8.09
CA VAL A 93 5.79 -14.43 8.12
C VAL A 93 5.49 -14.08 9.58
N LEU A 94 5.35 -12.78 9.85
CA LEU A 94 5.03 -12.23 11.18
C LEU A 94 3.78 -12.91 11.75
N THR A 95 3.86 -13.45 12.96
CA THR A 95 2.73 -14.12 13.61
C THR A 95 1.91 -13.17 14.49
N LEU A 96 0.71 -13.61 14.90
CA LEU A 96 -0.13 -12.86 15.84
C LEU A 96 0.59 -12.63 17.18
N GLU A 97 1.33 -13.64 17.66
CA GLU A 97 2.13 -13.56 18.88
C GLU A 97 3.23 -12.50 18.76
N GLU A 98 3.98 -12.51 17.67
CA GLU A 98 5.04 -11.54 17.41
C GLU A 98 4.49 -10.13 17.23
N ALA A 99 3.37 -9.97 16.51
CA ALA A 99 2.70 -8.68 16.34
C ALA A 99 2.21 -8.10 17.67
N ASN A 100 1.59 -8.93 18.53
CA ASN A 100 1.21 -8.51 19.89
C ASN A 100 2.43 -8.11 20.70
N SER A 101 3.50 -8.91 20.68
CA SER A 101 4.72 -8.61 21.42
C SER A 101 5.37 -7.30 20.98
N ILE A 102 5.39 -7.00 19.67
CA ILE A 102 5.85 -5.71 19.15
C ILE A 102 5.01 -4.56 19.73
N LEU A 103 3.68 -4.66 19.66
CA LEU A 103 2.77 -3.62 20.15
C LEU A 103 2.87 -3.43 21.66
N ASP A 104 2.99 -4.52 22.44
CA ASP A 104 3.12 -4.48 23.90
C ASP A 104 4.41 -3.81 24.39
N HIS A 105 5.47 -3.88 23.59
CA HIS A 105 6.78 -3.32 23.92
C HIS A 105 7.09 -2.04 23.13
N SER A 106 6.05 -1.36 22.62
CA SER A 106 6.20 -0.12 21.87
C SER A 106 5.20 0.93 22.32
N ASP A 107 5.59 2.20 22.27
CA ASP A 107 4.69 3.34 22.53
C ASP A 107 3.90 3.72 21.26
N THR A 108 3.49 2.75 20.45
CA THR A 108 2.79 2.97 19.18
C THR A 108 1.75 1.90 18.87
N ASP A 109 0.81 2.28 18.04
CA ASP A 109 -0.29 1.48 17.52
C ASP A 109 -0.12 1.15 16.02
N ILE A 110 1.08 1.34 15.47
CA ILE A 110 1.34 1.21 14.04
C ILE A 110 2.59 0.36 13.80
N ILE A 111 2.43 -0.72 13.04
CA ILE A 111 3.52 -1.51 12.48
C ILE A 111 3.59 -1.27 10.97
N LEU A 112 4.78 -0.92 10.46
CA LEU A 112 5.05 -0.70 9.04
C LEU A 112 6.16 -1.62 8.54
N THR A 113 6.26 -1.78 7.22
CA THR A 113 7.45 -2.38 6.62
C THR A 113 8.63 -1.40 6.65
N LYS A 114 9.88 -1.88 6.66
CA LYS A 114 11.04 -0.99 6.52
C LYS A 114 10.97 -0.12 5.27
N LYS A 115 11.32 1.17 5.41
CA LYS A 115 11.40 2.10 4.26
C LYS A 115 12.29 1.58 3.15
N ARG A 116 11.82 1.72 1.91
CA ARG A 116 12.67 1.60 0.72
C ARG A 116 13.51 2.85 0.58
N LYS A 117 14.82 2.70 0.34
CA LYS A 117 15.76 3.79 0.05
C LYS A 117 15.96 4.00 -1.46
N TYR A 118 15.92 5.25 -1.91
CA TYR A 118 16.24 5.71 -3.25
C TYR A 118 17.57 6.45 -3.21
N TYR A 119 18.65 5.78 -3.63
CA TYR A 119 20.00 6.31 -3.43
C TYR A 119 20.31 7.56 -4.29
N ILE A 120 19.75 7.62 -5.50
CA ILE A 120 20.11 8.61 -6.52
C ILE A 120 18.95 9.47 -7.00
N GLU A 121 17.80 9.41 -6.32
CA GLU A 121 16.58 10.13 -6.68
C GLU A 121 15.78 10.51 -5.44
N THR A 122 15.05 11.61 -5.54
CA THR A 122 13.95 11.91 -4.62
C THR A 122 12.73 11.04 -4.96
N ILE A 123 11.77 11.00 -4.05
CA ILE A 123 10.49 10.29 -4.25
C ILE A 123 9.75 10.85 -5.48
N TYR A 124 9.75 12.17 -5.62
CA TYR A 124 9.18 12.85 -6.77
C TYR A 124 9.89 12.48 -8.06
N ASP A 125 11.22 12.64 -8.13
CA ASP A 125 11.99 12.35 -9.34
C ASP A 125 11.82 10.89 -9.78
N HIS A 126 11.81 9.96 -8.82
CA HIS A 126 11.59 8.55 -9.12
C HIS A 126 10.21 8.32 -9.74
N TYR A 127 9.16 8.95 -9.21
CA TYR A 127 7.82 8.84 -9.79
C TYR A 127 7.76 9.50 -11.17
N ALA A 128 8.29 10.72 -11.31
CA ALA A 128 8.30 11.48 -12.55
C ALA A 128 9.12 10.78 -13.65
N HIS A 129 10.18 10.05 -13.35
CA HIS A 129 10.89 9.27 -14.37
C HIS A 129 10.13 8.00 -14.77
N THR A 130 9.48 7.33 -13.82
CA THR A 130 8.91 5.99 -14.04
C THR A 130 7.44 6.00 -14.48
N MET A 131 6.69 7.04 -14.13
CA MET A 131 5.25 7.21 -14.35
C MET A 131 4.92 8.57 -14.98
N TYR A 132 3.69 8.73 -15.47
CA TYR A 132 3.12 10.06 -15.74
C TYR A 132 2.99 10.81 -14.41
N VAL A 133 3.52 12.03 -14.36
CA VAL A 133 3.67 12.82 -13.13
C VAL A 133 2.39 13.57 -12.79
N GLU A 134 1.56 13.83 -13.80
CA GLU A 134 0.36 14.64 -13.74
C GLU A 134 -0.61 14.21 -12.63
N PRO A 135 -0.86 12.90 -12.39
CA PRO A 135 -1.70 12.49 -11.27
C PRO A 135 -1.08 12.75 -9.89
N LEU A 136 0.25 12.71 -9.75
CA LEU A 136 0.92 13.03 -8.48
C LEU A 136 0.87 14.53 -8.20
N ASP A 137 1.07 15.35 -9.23
CA ASP A 137 0.95 16.81 -9.12
C ASP A 137 -0.47 17.22 -8.75
N GLU A 138 -1.47 16.60 -9.38
CA GLU A 138 -2.87 16.85 -9.06
C GLU A 138 -3.23 16.40 -7.64
N ALA A 139 -2.70 15.27 -7.16
CA ALA A 139 -2.86 14.88 -5.77
C ALA A 139 -2.31 15.97 -4.81
N GLY A 140 -1.17 16.58 -5.16
CA GLY A 140 -0.61 17.71 -4.43
C GLY A 140 -1.49 18.97 -4.45
N ARG A 141 -2.21 19.23 -5.55
CA ARG A 141 -3.20 20.32 -5.66
C ARG A 141 -4.44 20.05 -4.82
N ILE A 142 -5.03 18.86 -4.94
CA ILE A 142 -6.18 18.43 -4.12
C ILE A 142 -5.86 18.56 -2.64
N ILE A 143 -4.66 18.13 -2.22
CA ILE A 143 -4.20 18.30 -0.83
C ILE A 143 -4.11 19.79 -0.47
N ALA A 144 -3.56 20.64 -1.32
CA ALA A 144 -3.48 22.08 -1.04
C ALA A 144 -4.86 22.74 -0.90
N GLU A 145 -5.86 22.28 -1.65
CA GLU A 145 -7.22 22.82 -1.64
C GLU A 145 -8.06 22.31 -0.46
N LYS A 146 -8.04 21.00 -0.18
CA LYS A 146 -8.90 20.38 0.84
C LYS A 146 -8.26 20.20 2.19
N TYR A 147 -6.93 20.05 2.21
CA TYR A 147 -6.15 19.74 3.39
C TYR A 147 -4.87 20.59 3.43
N PRO A 148 -4.99 21.93 3.38
CA PRO A 148 -3.83 22.82 3.26
C PRO A 148 -2.75 22.57 4.32
N GLU A 149 -3.15 22.09 5.50
CA GLU A 149 -2.23 21.72 6.58
C GLU A 149 -1.35 20.49 6.26
N TYR A 150 -1.75 19.62 5.33
CA TYR A 150 -0.97 18.46 4.86
C TYR A 150 0.03 18.85 3.76
N LYS A 151 -0.19 19.96 3.05
CA LYS A 151 0.63 20.36 1.89
C LYS A 151 2.12 20.50 2.20
N PRO A 152 2.55 21.12 3.33
CA PRO A 152 3.98 21.19 3.66
C PRO A 152 4.63 19.81 3.84
N TYR A 153 3.87 18.84 4.35
CA TYR A 153 4.35 17.47 4.57
C TYR A 153 4.41 16.69 3.26
N PHE A 154 3.44 16.90 2.36
CA PHE A 154 3.50 16.39 1.00
C PHE A 154 4.76 16.89 0.27
N ASP A 155 5.00 18.20 0.27
CA ASP A 155 6.15 18.80 -0.41
C ASP A 155 7.49 18.36 0.19
N LYS A 156 7.54 18.23 1.52
CA LYS A 156 8.69 17.69 2.22
C LYS A 156 8.94 16.24 1.79
N HIS A 157 7.93 15.38 1.87
CA HIS A 157 8.05 13.97 1.55
C HIS A 157 8.45 13.75 0.08
N MET A 158 7.92 14.53 -0.85
CA MET A 158 8.31 14.46 -2.27
C MET A 158 9.82 14.66 -2.51
N LYS A 159 10.49 15.42 -1.64
CA LYS A 159 11.94 15.69 -1.70
C LYS A 159 12.79 14.65 -0.95
N GLU A 160 12.16 13.79 -0.15
CA GLU A 160 12.87 12.74 0.59
C GLU A 160 13.35 11.63 -0.34
N ARG A 161 14.22 10.77 0.19
CA ARG A 161 14.85 9.66 -0.53
C ARG A 161 14.49 8.29 0.04
N SER A 162 13.44 8.21 0.84
CA SER A 162 12.97 6.95 1.39
C SER A 162 11.49 7.00 1.76
N GLN A 163 10.74 5.94 1.46
CA GLN A 163 9.31 5.85 1.75
C GLN A 163 8.91 4.44 2.19
N HIS A 164 7.80 4.34 2.90
CA HIS A 164 7.08 3.10 3.15
C HIS A 164 6.39 2.64 1.86
N ALA A 165 7.07 1.75 1.13
CA ALA A 165 6.51 1.23 -0.11
C ALA A 165 5.33 0.27 0.17
N PHE A 166 4.52 0.06 -0.87
CA PHE A 166 3.45 -0.95 -0.95
C PHE A 166 2.15 -0.66 -0.21
N ASN A 167 2.06 0.36 0.66
CA ASN A 167 0.90 0.55 1.56
C ASN A 167 0.70 -0.59 2.57
N MET A 168 1.77 -1.30 2.94
CA MET A 168 1.68 -2.36 3.94
C MET A 168 1.81 -1.79 5.35
N PHE A 169 0.76 -1.98 6.16
CA PHE A 169 0.74 -1.61 7.57
C PHE A 169 -0.13 -2.56 8.40
N ILE A 170 0.01 -2.48 9.72
CA ILE A 170 -0.96 -2.94 10.73
C ILE A 170 -1.20 -1.73 11.64
N MET A 171 -2.45 -1.28 11.76
CA MET A 171 -2.82 -0.05 12.46
C MET A 171 -4.02 -0.28 13.36
N ARG A 172 -4.05 0.37 14.53
CA ARG A 172 -5.26 0.41 15.38
C ARG A 172 -6.41 1.07 14.61
N LYS A 173 -7.63 0.60 14.87
CA LYS A 173 -8.84 0.96 14.11
C LYS A 173 -9.09 2.46 14.01
N ASP A 174 -8.92 3.23 15.07
CA ASP A 174 -9.09 4.69 15.08
C ASP A 174 -8.10 5.41 14.14
N LYS A 175 -6.84 4.97 14.13
CA LYS A 175 -5.80 5.49 13.22
C LYS A 175 -6.09 5.08 11.78
N LEU A 176 -6.53 3.85 11.57
CA LEU A 176 -7.00 3.40 10.25
C LEU A 176 -8.16 4.27 9.77
N ASP A 177 -9.16 4.53 10.61
CA ASP A 177 -10.35 5.29 10.25
C ASP A 177 -9.98 6.72 9.84
N ALA A 178 -9.11 7.37 10.61
CA ALA A 178 -8.59 8.69 10.28
C ALA A 178 -7.78 8.68 8.97
N TYR A 179 -6.91 7.68 8.78
CA TYR A 179 -6.10 7.54 7.57
C TYR A 179 -6.95 7.28 6.34
N CYS A 180 -7.84 6.30 6.38
CA CYS A 180 -8.68 5.91 5.24
C CYS A 180 -9.69 7.01 4.89
N SER A 181 -10.26 7.71 5.87
CA SER A 181 -11.14 8.86 5.61
C SER A 181 -10.42 9.93 4.80
N TRP A 182 -9.20 10.29 5.21
CA TRP A 182 -8.37 11.27 4.50
C TRP A 182 -7.90 10.76 3.13
N LEU A 183 -7.39 9.53 3.07
CA LEU A 183 -6.84 8.93 1.86
C LEU A 183 -7.89 8.81 0.76
N PHE A 184 -9.04 8.18 1.06
CA PHE A 184 -10.04 7.91 0.04
C PHE A 184 -10.76 9.17 -0.43
N ASP A 185 -10.92 10.18 0.41
CA ASP A 185 -11.46 11.48 -0.02
C ASP A 185 -10.57 12.13 -1.10
N ILE A 186 -9.25 12.09 -0.92
CA ILE A 186 -8.28 12.56 -1.94
C ILE A 186 -8.32 11.69 -3.19
N LEU A 187 -8.25 10.37 -3.03
CA LEU A 187 -8.13 9.45 -4.17
C LEU A 187 -9.39 9.43 -5.04
N PHE A 188 -10.59 9.58 -4.45
CA PHE A 188 -11.83 9.64 -5.23
C PHE A 188 -11.94 10.94 -6.03
N GLU A 189 -11.47 12.06 -5.51
CA GLU A 189 -11.39 13.28 -6.31
C GLU A 189 -10.35 13.19 -7.41
N LEU A 190 -9.18 12.62 -7.09
CA LEU A 190 -8.15 12.40 -8.07
C LEU A 190 -8.64 11.50 -9.22
N ASP A 191 -9.35 10.42 -8.89
CA ASP A 191 -9.87 9.49 -9.90
C ASP A 191 -10.85 10.18 -10.87
N LYS A 192 -11.73 11.04 -10.34
CA LYS A 192 -12.66 11.85 -11.17
C LYS A 192 -11.92 12.77 -12.14
N LYS A 193 -10.79 13.35 -11.75
CA LYS A 193 -10.01 14.27 -12.61
C LYS A 193 -9.38 13.57 -13.82
N PHE A 194 -9.10 12.27 -13.70
CA PHE A 194 -8.42 11.48 -14.73
C PHE A 194 -9.30 10.36 -15.32
N GLU A 195 -10.62 10.39 -15.09
CA GLU A 195 -11.55 9.37 -15.58
C GLU A 195 -11.47 9.22 -17.12
N GLN A 196 -11.31 10.34 -17.83
CA GLN A 196 -11.21 10.40 -19.29
C GLN A 196 -9.76 10.38 -19.80
N ALA A 197 -8.78 10.19 -18.93
CA ALA A 197 -7.37 10.15 -19.35
C ALA A 197 -7.08 8.89 -20.16
N ASP A 198 -6.41 9.06 -21.31
CA ASP A 198 -5.96 7.95 -22.15
C ASP A 198 -4.70 7.29 -21.57
N TYR A 199 -4.89 6.54 -20.49
CA TYR A 199 -3.85 5.77 -19.84
C TYR A 199 -3.95 4.29 -20.17
N SER A 200 -2.80 3.66 -20.40
CA SER A 200 -2.70 2.21 -20.46
C SER A 200 -3.19 1.57 -19.16
N ALA A 201 -3.62 0.30 -19.20
CA ALA A 201 -4.02 -0.44 -17.99
C ALA A 201 -2.95 -0.41 -16.89
N PHE A 202 -1.67 -0.32 -17.26
CA PHE A 202 -0.60 -0.11 -16.29
C PHE A 202 -0.66 1.29 -15.67
N HIS A 203 -0.76 2.36 -16.46
CA HIS A 203 -0.75 3.73 -15.93
C HIS A 203 -2.05 4.11 -15.18
N LYS A 204 -3.20 3.52 -15.52
CA LYS A 204 -4.47 3.68 -14.77
C LYS A 204 -4.37 3.32 -13.29
N ARG A 205 -3.36 2.53 -12.90
CA ARG A 205 -3.08 2.18 -11.49
C ARG A 205 -2.46 3.33 -10.67
N TYR A 206 -2.57 4.58 -11.12
CA TYR A 206 -1.99 5.72 -10.42
C TYR A 206 -2.56 5.93 -9.00
N PRO A 207 -3.86 5.68 -8.67
CA PRO A 207 -4.35 5.85 -7.31
C PRO A 207 -3.60 4.96 -6.31
N GLY A 208 -3.44 3.67 -6.63
CA GLY A 208 -2.70 2.72 -5.79
C GLY A 208 -1.20 3.04 -5.64
N ARG A 209 -0.59 3.72 -6.63
CA ARG A 209 0.82 4.13 -6.55
C ARG A 209 1.00 5.41 -5.75
N ILE A 210 0.07 6.35 -5.88
CA ILE A 210 0.10 7.63 -5.16
C ILE A 210 -0.16 7.38 -3.68
N SER A 211 -1.08 6.47 -3.33
CA SER A 211 -1.33 6.13 -1.93
C SER A 211 -0.07 5.69 -1.18
N GLU A 212 0.89 5.02 -1.85
CA GLU A 212 2.16 4.61 -1.20
C GLU A 212 2.93 5.81 -0.65
N ARG A 213 2.85 6.97 -1.33
CA ARG A 213 3.45 8.22 -0.86
C ARG A 213 2.59 8.88 0.19
N LEU A 214 1.27 8.84 0.02
CA LEU A 214 0.33 9.51 0.91
C LEU A 214 0.33 8.92 2.33
N LEU A 215 0.68 7.64 2.48
CA LEU A 215 0.86 7.02 3.81
C LEU A 215 1.89 7.79 4.66
N ASP A 216 3.10 8.03 4.14
CA ASP A 216 4.13 8.78 4.85
C ASP A 216 3.70 10.23 5.12
N VAL A 217 3.02 10.87 4.17
CA VAL A 217 2.50 12.23 4.35
C VAL A 217 1.53 12.30 5.52
N TRP A 218 0.62 11.33 5.63
CA TRP A 218 -0.33 11.24 6.73
C TRP A 218 0.36 10.99 8.07
N LEU A 219 1.31 10.04 8.11
CA LEU A 219 2.08 9.75 9.32
C LEU A 219 2.83 10.98 9.83
N MET A 220 3.52 11.69 8.92
CA MET A 220 4.29 12.88 9.28
C MET A 220 3.40 14.03 9.75
N LYS A 221 2.26 14.27 9.10
CA LYS A 221 1.36 15.36 9.47
C LYS A 221 0.70 15.15 10.82
N ASN A 222 0.34 13.91 11.14
CA ASN A 222 -0.34 13.56 12.39
C ASN A 222 0.62 13.21 13.51
N ASN A 223 1.94 13.32 13.27
CA ASN A 223 2.99 12.96 14.22
C ASN A 223 2.81 11.53 14.77
N GLU A 224 2.50 10.61 13.85
CA GLU A 224 2.25 9.22 14.19
C GLU A 224 3.56 8.47 14.38
N HIS A 225 3.72 7.87 15.55
CA HIS A 225 4.83 6.99 15.85
C HIS A 225 4.54 5.60 15.26
N TYR A 226 5.58 4.85 14.89
CA TYR A 226 5.43 3.51 14.32
C TYR A 226 6.67 2.66 14.58
N VAL A 227 6.51 1.34 14.54
CA VAL A 227 7.61 0.35 14.51
C VAL A 227 7.76 -0.19 13.10
N GLU A 228 9.00 -0.25 12.60
CA GLU A 228 9.31 -0.88 11.32
C GLU A 228 9.77 -2.33 11.48
N VAL A 229 9.12 -3.25 10.75
CA VAL A 229 9.58 -4.64 10.59
C VAL A 229 10.09 -4.90 9.18
N PRO A 230 11.04 -5.83 8.96
CA PRO A 230 11.39 -6.24 7.61
C PRO A 230 10.19 -6.86 6.89
N PHE A 231 10.28 -7.03 5.58
CA PHE A 231 9.26 -7.71 4.79
C PHE A 231 9.90 -8.75 3.85
N LEU A 232 9.10 -9.72 3.45
CA LEU A 232 9.49 -10.85 2.61
C LEU A 232 8.99 -10.64 1.18
N TYR A 233 9.77 -11.09 0.20
CA TYR A 233 9.28 -11.34 -1.16
C TYR A 233 9.09 -12.84 -1.32
N MET A 234 7.86 -13.27 -1.59
CA MET A 234 7.55 -14.69 -1.79
C MET A 234 8.00 -15.20 -3.18
N GLU A 235 8.36 -14.27 -4.07
CA GLU A 235 8.85 -14.58 -5.40
C GLU A 235 10.19 -13.90 -5.68
N LYS A 236 10.96 -14.51 -6.59
CA LYS A 236 12.23 -13.95 -7.04
C LYS A 236 11.99 -12.67 -7.84
N ILE A 237 12.69 -11.60 -7.47
CA ILE A 237 12.70 -10.34 -8.20
C ILE A 237 13.77 -10.38 -9.27
N ASN A 238 13.42 -10.02 -10.51
CA ASN A 238 14.41 -9.85 -11.56
C ASN A 238 15.12 -8.50 -11.43
N LYS A 239 16.19 -8.47 -10.62
CA LYS A 239 16.97 -7.25 -10.36
C LYS A 239 17.55 -6.61 -11.62
N ILE A 240 17.97 -7.41 -12.60
CA ILE A 240 18.55 -6.91 -13.87
C ILE A 240 17.49 -6.16 -14.65
N LYS A 241 16.30 -6.75 -14.82
CA LYS A 241 15.18 -6.11 -15.52
C LYS A 241 14.76 -4.82 -14.81
N LYS A 242 14.75 -4.82 -13.48
CA LYS A 242 14.43 -3.65 -12.66
C LYS A 242 15.44 -2.51 -12.83
N ILE A 243 16.74 -2.81 -12.77
CA ILE A 243 17.80 -1.80 -12.93
C ILE A 243 17.80 -1.25 -14.37
N THR A 244 17.71 -2.12 -15.37
CA THR A 244 17.69 -1.69 -16.78
C THR A 244 16.43 -0.90 -17.13
N GLY A 245 15.27 -1.30 -16.61
CA GLY A 245 14.03 -0.52 -16.71
C GLY A 245 14.18 0.86 -16.10
N PHE A 246 14.73 0.94 -14.90
CA PHE A 246 14.98 2.19 -14.21
C PHE A 246 15.94 3.12 -14.96
N LEU A 247 17.07 2.60 -15.48
CA LEU A 247 18.00 3.39 -16.29
C LEU A 247 17.35 3.92 -17.57
N LYS A 248 16.48 3.12 -18.22
CA LYS A 248 15.71 3.56 -19.39
C LYS A 248 14.76 4.70 -19.07
N ALA A 249 14.08 4.62 -17.92
CA ALA A 249 13.21 5.68 -17.43
C ALA A 249 13.98 6.97 -17.13
N LYS A 250 15.12 6.86 -16.42
CA LYS A 250 15.91 8.02 -16.00
C LYS A 250 16.66 8.71 -17.13
N LEU A 251 17.29 7.96 -18.03
CA LEU A 251 18.19 8.52 -19.06
C LEU A 251 17.51 8.77 -20.41
N PHE A 252 16.45 8.02 -20.71
CA PHE A 252 15.77 8.06 -22.02
C PHE A 252 14.29 8.43 -21.90
N HIS A 253 13.85 8.87 -20.72
CA HIS A 253 12.47 9.26 -20.41
C HIS A 253 11.40 8.20 -20.79
N LYS A 254 11.80 6.93 -20.84
CA LYS A 254 10.90 5.82 -21.17
C LYS A 254 10.14 5.35 -19.93
N LYS A 255 8.87 5.73 -19.83
CA LYS A 255 7.97 5.33 -18.73
C LYS A 255 7.85 3.80 -18.63
N TYR A 256 7.55 3.33 -17.43
CA TYR A 256 7.30 1.91 -17.19
C TYR A 256 5.99 1.46 -17.82
N GLY A 257 6.00 0.31 -18.48
CA GLY A 257 4.78 -0.38 -18.94
C GLY A 257 4.38 -1.58 -18.08
N GLU A 258 5.21 -1.97 -17.12
CA GLU A 258 5.02 -3.15 -16.27
C GLU A 258 5.76 -3.01 -14.93
N SER A 259 5.43 -3.89 -13.98
CA SER A 259 6.13 -4.01 -12.69
C SER A 259 7.32 -4.97 -12.78
N PHE A 260 8.29 -4.82 -11.89
CA PHE A 260 9.55 -5.59 -11.87
C PHE A 260 9.75 -6.37 -10.57
#